data_AF-A0A0F9GUD7-F1
#
_entry.id   AF-A0A0F9GUD7-F1
#
_cell.length_a   1.000
_cell.length_b   1.000
_cell.length_c   1.000
_cell.angle_alpha   90.00
_cell.angle_beta   90.00
_cell.angle_gamma   90.00
#
_symmetry.space_group_name_H-M   'P 1'
#
loop_
_entity.id
_entity.type
_entity.pdbx_description
1 polymer ?
#
loop_
_entity_poly.entity_id
_entity_poly.type
_entity_poly.pdbx_seq_one_letter_code
_entity_poly.pdbx_strand_id
1 'polypeptide(L)'
;MKIPNKKTFLDLSIKGRLGNRFSVHTSVEAALASSAPTFYIRGPVARWPFMVPWVNAEDLESIVQGIEDRGGRRADMYFSEVVPKGVYRSINAEAKRDERGLTLTYGVSSQLSLRDDIAQNGITAYGLAAWFVLRRRMPPEDIDMLCEIWEEYPECIIEFSTYRGRHLGIMNRSTIIWEVRSYILLIGALLTSYGW
;
A
#
# COMPACT_ATOMS: atom_id res chain seq x y z
N MET A 1 16.89 -10.81 -0.14
CA MET A 1 16.13 -11.35 -1.30
C MET A 1 15.64 -10.16 -2.16
N LYS A 2 15.24 -10.33 -3.43
CA LYS A 2 14.67 -9.23 -4.26
C LYS A 2 13.19 -9.49 -4.55
N ILE A 3 12.40 -8.42 -4.69
CA ILE A 3 11.00 -8.46 -5.12
C ILE A 3 10.93 -7.86 -6.53
N PRO A 4 11.06 -8.68 -7.59
CA PRO A 4 11.33 -8.21 -8.94
C PRO A 4 10.09 -7.69 -9.67
N ASN A 5 8.89 -8.08 -9.24
CA ASN A 5 7.64 -7.72 -9.92
C ASN A 5 6.44 -7.73 -8.98
N LYS A 6 5.35 -7.12 -9.45
CA LYS A 6 4.09 -6.96 -8.71
C LYS A 6 3.43 -8.29 -8.35
N LYS A 7 3.61 -9.34 -9.16
CA LYS A 7 3.10 -10.69 -8.85
C LYS A 7 3.79 -11.25 -7.61
N THR A 8 5.11 -11.16 -7.55
CA THR A 8 5.91 -11.62 -6.40
C THR A 8 5.54 -10.84 -5.14
N PHE A 9 5.40 -9.51 -5.26
CA PHE A 9 4.90 -8.68 -4.17
C PHE A 9 3.55 -9.18 -3.65
N LEU A 10 2.58 -9.40 -4.54
CA LEU A 10 1.24 -9.83 -4.16
C LEU A 10 1.28 -11.20 -3.46
N ASP A 11 2.04 -12.16 -3.99
CA ASP A 11 2.16 -13.50 -3.40
C ASP A 11 2.75 -13.44 -1.97
N LEU A 12 3.79 -12.63 -1.76
CA LEU A 12 4.41 -12.43 -0.44
C LEU A 12 3.48 -11.68 0.52
N SER A 13 2.78 -10.66 0.02
CA SER A 13 1.81 -9.87 0.77
C SER A 13 0.65 -10.74 1.26
N ILE A 14 0.11 -11.61 0.41
CA ILE A 14 -0.95 -12.57 0.77
C ILE A 14 -0.45 -13.52 1.87
N LYS A 15 0.80 -14.00 1.77
CA LYS A 15 1.45 -14.85 2.79
C LYS A 15 1.85 -14.11 4.08
N GLY A 16 1.55 -12.80 4.19
CA GLY A 16 1.86 -12.01 5.38
C GLY A 16 3.34 -11.68 5.57
N ARG A 17 4.16 -11.77 4.50
CA ARG A 17 5.61 -11.53 4.57
C ARG A 17 6.02 -10.06 4.44
N LEU A 18 5.11 -9.19 4.05
CA LEU A 18 5.40 -7.78 3.72
C LEU A 18 4.63 -6.81 4.63
N GLY A 19 4.36 -7.24 5.87
CA GLY A 19 3.70 -6.42 6.87
C GLY A 19 2.20 -6.27 6.65
N ASN A 20 1.65 -5.21 7.25
CA ASN A 20 0.22 -5.00 7.35
C ASN A 20 -0.38 -4.51 6.02
N ARG A 21 -1.56 -5.04 5.70
CA ARG A 21 -2.30 -4.75 4.47
C ARG A 21 -3.80 -4.84 4.71
N PHE A 22 -4.58 -4.31 3.78
CA PHE A 22 -6.03 -4.55 3.77
C PHE A 22 -6.35 -6.01 3.39
N SER A 23 -7.47 -6.51 3.92
CA SER A 23 -8.03 -7.77 3.44
C SER A 23 -8.64 -7.58 2.05
N VAL A 24 -8.61 -8.67 1.27
CA VAL A 24 -9.32 -8.76 0.00
C VAL A 24 -10.19 -10.00 0.08
N HIS A 25 -11.48 -9.82 -0.16
CA HIS A 25 -12.49 -10.86 -0.09
C HIS A 25 -12.98 -11.19 -1.51
N THR A 26 -13.34 -12.45 -1.75
CA THR A 26 -13.79 -12.95 -3.06
C THR A 26 -15.31 -13.14 -3.14
N SER A 27 -16.04 -12.75 -2.09
CA SER A 27 -17.49 -12.84 -2.01
C SER A 27 -18.04 -11.72 -1.13
N VAL A 28 -19.32 -11.37 -1.34
CA VAL A 28 -19.99 -10.34 -0.54
C VAL A 28 -20.16 -10.83 0.89
N GLU A 29 -20.47 -12.12 1.06
CA GLU A 29 -20.66 -12.76 2.36
C GLU A 29 -19.37 -12.69 3.19
N ALA A 30 -18.21 -12.99 2.60
CA ALA A 30 -16.93 -12.86 3.29
C ALA A 30 -16.59 -11.40 3.61
N ALA A 31 -16.91 -10.46 2.71
CA ALA A 31 -16.72 -9.04 2.94
C ALA A 31 -17.58 -8.52 4.09
N LEU A 32 -18.87 -8.86 4.13
CA LEU A 32 -19.80 -8.47 5.20
C LEU A 32 -19.50 -9.16 6.53
N ALA A 33 -18.91 -10.36 6.50
CA ALA A 33 -18.40 -11.02 7.69
C ALA A 33 -17.15 -10.33 8.26
N SER A 34 -16.45 -9.51 7.46
CA SER A 34 -15.37 -8.65 7.98
C SER A 34 -15.97 -7.46 8.73
N SER A 35 -15.29 -7.00 9.79
CA SER A 35 -15.71 -5.81 10.55
C SER A 35 -15.38 -4.50 9.82
N ALA A 36 -15.03 -4.54 8.54
CA ALA A 36 -14.64 -3.35 7.78
C ALA A 36 -15.88 -2.57 7.35
N PRO A 37 -15.92 -1.24 7.57
CA PRO A 37 -17.10 -0.44 7.26
C PRO A 37 -17.18 -0.01 5.79
N THR A 38 -16.09 -0.13 5.03
CA THR A 38 -15.99 0.40 3.67
C THR A 38 -15.09 -0.47 2.79
N PHE A 39 -15.50 -0.66 1.54
CA PHE A 39 -14.83 -1.51 0.55
C PHE A 39 -14.63 -0.80 -0.78
N TYR A 40 -13.69 -1.29 -1.57
CA TYR A 40 -13.66 -1.09 -3.02
C TYR A 40 -14.13 -2.38 -3.68
N ILE A 41 -15.06 -2.26 -4.63
CA ILE A 41 -15.41 -3.35 -5.54
C ILE A 41 -14.49 -3.24 -6.77
N ARG A 42 -13.78 -4.33 -7.06
CA ARG A 42 -12.79 -4.40 -8.15
C ARG A 42 -13.01 -5.66 -8.98
N GLY A 43 -12.53 -5.65 -10.21
CA GLY A 43 -12.55 -6.81 -11.10
C GLY A 43 -11.17 -7.44 -11.30
N PRO A 44 -11.08 -8.49 -12.14
CA PRO A 44 -9.85 -9.26 -12.33
C PRO A 44 -8.81 -8.54 -13.20
N VAL A 45 -9.24 -7.48 -13.91
CA VAL A 45 -8.40 -6.74 -14.87
C VAL A 45 -8.32 -5.26 -14.51
N ALA A 46 -7.21 -4.64 -14.90
CA ALA A 46 -7.08 -3.20 -14.83
C ALA A 46 -8.19 -2.53 -15.67
N ARG A 47 -8.75 -1.43 -15.15
CA ARG A 47 -9.85 -0.68 -15.79
C ARG A 47 -11.13 -1.50 -15.99
N TRP A 48 -11.40 -2.47 -15.12
CA TRP A 48 -12.70 -3.13 -15.08
C TRP A 48 -13.82 -2.08 -15.00
N PRO A 49 -14.82 -2.11 -15.91
CA PRO A 49 -15.76 -1.00 -16.09
C PRO A 49 -16.68 -0.77 -14.89
N PHE A 50 -16.73 -1.73 -13.97
CA PHE A 50 -17.59 -1.69 -12.79
C PHE A 50 -16.81 -1.43 -11.49
N MET A 51 -15.58 -0.91 -11.55
CA MET A 51 -14.87 -0.54 -10.34
C MET A 51 -15.65 0.52 -9.56
N VAL A 52 -16.00 0.22 -8.30
CA VAL A 52 -16.71 1.16 -7.41
C VAL A 52 -15.89 1.38 -6.15
N PRO A 53 -15.33 2.57 -5.94
CA PRO A 53 -14.57 2.87 -4.74
C PRO A 53 -15.47 3.39 -3.60
N TRP A 54 -15.03 3.19 -2.36
CA TRP A 54 -15.68 3.65 -1.11
C TRP A 54 -17.15 3.26 -0.96
N VAL A 55 -17.45 1.97 -1.15
CA VAL A 55 -18.77 1.38 -0.90
C VAL A 55 -18.91 1.08 0.59
N ASN A 56 -19.96 1.59 1.24
CA ASN A 56 -20.26 1.24 2.63
C ASN A 56 -20.71 -0.23 2.72
N ALA A 57 -20.42 -0.88 3.84
CA ALA A 57 -20.82 -2.27 4.08
C ALA A 57 -22.35 -2.47 3.91
N GLU A 58 -23.15 -1.53 4.40
CA GLU A 58 -24.61 -1.56 4.30
C GLU A 58 -25.16 -1.49 2.87
N ASP A 59 -24.40 -0.88 1.95
CA ASP A 59 -24.79 -0.71 0.54
C ASP A 59 -24.18 -1.81 -0.36
N LEU A 60 -23.38 -2.72 0.19
CA LEU A 60 -22.53 -3.59 -0.63
C LEU A 60 -23.34 -4.50 -1.56
N GLU A 61 -24.37 -5.17 -1.03
CA GLU A 61 -25.21 -6.09 -1.80
C GLU A 61 -26.00 -5.36 -2.90
N SER A 62 -26.57 -4.19 -2.59
CA SER A 62 -27.37 -3.42 -3.55
C SER A 62 -26.50 -2.90 -4.70
N ILE A 63 -25.27 -2.48 -4.42
CA ILE A 63 -24.32 -2.07 -5.47
C ILE A 63 -23.88 -3.26 -6.31
N VAL A 64 -23.66 -4.44 -5.71
CA VAL A 64 -23.32 -5.66 -6.46
C VAL A 64 -24.45 -6.04 -7.42
N GLN A 65 -25.70 -6.04 -6.95
CA GLN A 65 -26.86 -6.28 -7.81
C GLN A 65 -26.90 -5.29 -8.98
N GLY A 66 -26.69 -3.99 -8.72
CA GLY A 66 -26.64 -2.98 -9.78
C GLY A 66 -25.46 -3.13 -10.75
N ILE A 67 -24.39 -3.84 -10.38
CA ILE A 67 -23.33 -4.24 -11.31
C ILE A 67 -23.77 -5.44 -12.15
N GLU A 68 -24.43 -6.43 -11.54
CA GLU A 68 -24.97 -7.61 -12.23
C GLU A 68 -26.01 -7.22 -13.30
N ASP A 69 -26.90 -6.28 -12.98
CA ASP A 69 -27.91 -5.74 -13.89
C ASP A 69 -27.29 -5.04 -15.12
N ARG A 70 -26.04 -4.58 -15.01
CA ARG A 70 -25.28 -3.97 -16.11
C ARG A 70 -24.37 -4.96 -16.84
N GLY A 71 -24.51 -6.26 -16.55
CA GLY A 71 -23.77 -7.34 -17.20
C GLY A 71 -22.45 -7.72 -16.51
N GLY A 72 -22.18 -7.23 -15.31
CA GLY A 72 -21.07 -7.75 -14.50
C GLY A 72 -21.37 -9.13 -13.93
N ARG A 73 -20.34 -9.95 -13.65
CA ARG A 73 -20.51 -11.25 -12.99
C ARG A 73 -19.98 -11.17 -11.56
N ARG A 74 -20.77 -11.57 -10.57
CA ARG A 74 -20.36 -11.61 -9.15
C ARG A 74 -19.07 -12.39 -8.91
N ALA A 75 -18.87 -13.50 -9.63
CA ALA A 75 -17.66 -14.31 -9.55
C ALA A 75 -16.37 -13.59 -10.00
N ASP A 76 -16.49 -12.50 -10.75
CA ASP A 76 -15.35 -11.68 -11.18
C ASP A 76 -15.01 -10.58 -10.15
N MET A 77 -15.82 -10.41 -9.10
CA MET A 77 -15.69 -9.29 -8.16
C MET A 77 -14.79 -9.63 -6.97
N TYR A 78 -14.00 -8.65 -6.58
CA TYR A 78 -13.19 -8.66 -5.37
C TYR A 78 -13.54 -7.45 -4.50
N PHE A 79 -13.58 -7.67 -3.19
CA PHE A 79 -13.95 -6.67 -2.21
C PHE A 79 -12.74 -6.36 -1.34
N SER A 80 -12.04 -5.26 -1.66
CA SER A 80 -10.88 -4.83 -0.88
C SER A 80 -11.34 -3.90 0.23
N GLU A 81 -10.97 -4.19 1.48
CA GLU A 81 -11.13 -3.22 2.55
C GLU A 81 -10.37 -1.95 2.22
N VAL A 82 -10.88 -0.81 2.68
CA VAL A 82 -10.20 0.48 2.52
C VAL A 82 -10.30 1.30 3.80
N VAL A 83 -9.43 2.30 3.86
CA VAL A 83 -9.48 3.32 4.91
C VAL A 83 -10.86 4.00 4.88
N PRO A 84 -11.59 4.01 6.01
CA PRO A 84 -12.87 4.71 6.09
C PRO A 84 -12.72 6.21 5.83
N LYS A 85 -13.76 6.84 5.29
CA LYS A 85 -13.78 8.30 5.13
C LYS A 85 -13.61 9.00 6.49
N GLY A 86 -12.86 10.10 6.51
CA GLY A 86 -12.59 10.88 7.72
C GLY A 86 -11.45 10.35 8.61
N VAL A 87 -10.83 9.22 8.28
CA VAL A 87 -9.61 8.79 8.96
C VAL A 87 -8.41 9.60 8.44
N TYR A 88 -7.76 10.32 9.35
CA TYR A 88 -6.63 11.19 9.02
C TYR A 88 -5.34 10.38 8.84
N ARG A 89 -4.74 10.53 7.65
CA ARG A 89 -3.40 10.05 7.36
C ARG A 89 -2.36 10.93 8.06
N SER A 90 -1.48 10.32 8.84
CA SER A 90 -0.36 10.97 9.53
C SER A 90 0.80 11.25 8.57
N ILE A 91 1.09 10.27 7.71
CA ILE A 91 2.16 10.32 6.71
C ILE A 91 1.83 9.36 5.56
N ASN A 92 2.25 9.76 4.36
CA ASN A 92 2.20 8.97 3.15
C ASN A 92 3.61 8.98 2.55
N ALA A 93 4.28 7.84 2.48
CA ALA A 93 5.71 7.85 2.22
C ALA A 93 6.19 6.69 1.33
N GLU A 94 7.32 6.93 0.69
CA GLU A 94 8.25 5.89 0.26
C GLU A 94 9.53 5.99 1.09
N ALA A 95 10.05 4.84 1.53
CA ALA A 95 11.30 4.77 2.28
C ALA A 95 12.22 3.69 1.70
N LYS A 96 13.52 3.95 1.71
CA LYS A 96 14.56 3.01 1.28
C LYS A 96 15.82 3.16 2.13
N ARG A 97 16.62 2.10 2.21
CA ARG A 97 17.98 2.17 2.76
C ARG A 97 18.98 2.19 1.61
N ASP A 98 19.89 3.14 1.63
CA ASP A 98 20.99 3.28 0.68
C ASP A 98 22.30 3.65 1.40
N GLU A 99 23.34 3.98 0.64
CA GLU A 99 24.66 4.40 1.16
C GLU A 99 24.61 5.62 2.10
N ARG A 100 23.53 6.42 2.06
CA ARG A 100 23.29 7.57 2.94
C ARG A 100 22.48 7.19 4.19
N GLY A 101 22.21 5.90 4.38
CA GLY A 101 21.34 5.39 5.43
C GLY A 101 19.89 5.36 4.98
N LEU A 102 18.97 5.88 5.80
CA LEU A 102 17.53 5.90 5.48
C LEU A 102 17.20 7.12 4.62
N THR A 103 16.65 6.91 3.44
CA THR A 103 16.05 7.96 2.61
C THR A 103 14.53 7.84 2.70
N LEU A 104 13.85 8.93 3.04
CA LEU A 104 12.39 8.99 3.20
C LEU A 104 11.83 10.15 2.38
N THR A 105 11.02 9.83 1.36
CA THR A 105 10.23 10.82 0.62
C THR A 105 8.79 10.71 1.09
N TYR A 106 8.18 11.81 1.52
CA TYR A 106 6.85 11.75 2.12
C TYR A 106 6.03 13.00 1.89
N GLY A 107 4.71 12.81 1.92
CA GLY A 107 3.71 13.85 2.06
C GLY A 107 2.89 13.67 3.34
N VAL A 108 2.18 14.72 3.73
CA VAL A 108 1.33 14.75 4.93
C VAL A 108 -0.12 15.12 4.60
N SER A 109 -0.49 15.08 3.32
CA SER A 109 -1.86 15.32 2.92
C SER A 109 -2.75 14.16 3.34
N SER A 110 -3.93 14.48 3.87
CA SER A 110 -4.93 13.49 4.24
C SER A 110 -5.75 12.99 3.05
N GLN A 111 -5.72 13.68 1.91
CA GLN A 111 -6.67 13.48 0.80
C GLN A 111 -6.02 13.00 -0.50
N LEU A 112 -4.72 13.19 -0.67
CA LEU A 112 -4.03 12.89 -1.92
C LEU A 112 -3.54 11.42 -1.98
N SER A 113 -3.38 10.92 -3.20
CA SER A 113 -2.62 9.69 -3.46
C SER A 113 -1.14 9.92 -3.12
N LEU A 114 -0.33 8.87 -2.90
CA LEU A 114 1.11 9.04 -2.64
C LEU A 114 1.82 9.81 -3.75
N ARG A 115 1.57 9.42 -5.00
CA ARG A 115 2.15 10.08 -6.16
C ARG A 115 1.79 11.56 -6.19
N ASP A 116 0.53 11.91 -5.99
CA ASP A 116 0.07 13.30 -6.05
C ASP A 116 0.57 14.10 -4.85
N ASP A 117 0.59 13.49 -3.67
CA ASP A 117 1.07 14.14 -2.45
C ASP A 117 2.57 14.42 -2.51
N ILE A 118 3.37 13.47 -2.99
CA ILE A 118 4.80 13.70 -3.23
C ILE A 118 5.02 14.74 -4.34
N ALA A 119 4.25 14.67 -5.43
CA ALA A 119 4.41 15.64 -6.53
C ALA A 119 4.08 17.08 -6.11
N GLN A 120 3.09 17.27 -5.23
CA GLN A 120 2.65 18.61 -4.81
C GLN A 120 3.36 19.11 -3.54
N ASN A 121 3.57 18.22 -2.57
CA ASN A 121 3.99 18.56 -1.20
C ASN A 121 5.18 17.72 -0.72
N GLY A 122 5.86 17.00 -1.61
CA GLY A 122 6.88 16.04 -1.24
C GLY A 122 8.05 16.67 -0.48
N ILE A 123 8.36 16.08 0.67
CA ILE A 123 9.54 16.40 1.47
C ILE A 123 10.44 15.17 1.47
N THR A 124 11.75 15.37 1.26
CA THR A 124 12.73 14.29 1.39
C THR A 124 13.62 14.53 2.61
N ALA A 125 13.72 13.53 3.47
CA ALA A 125 14.62 13.49 4.61
C ALA A 125 15.62 12.33 4.46
N TYR A 126 16.81 12.50 5.05
CA TYR A 126 17.90 11.54 4.97
C TYR A 126 18.44 11.17 6.35
N GLY A 127 19.00 9.97 6.48
CA GLY A 127 19.69 9.48 7.66
C GLY A 127 18.89 9.67 8.95
N LEU A 128 19.50 10.30 9.94
CA LEU A 128 18.88 10.54 11.25
C LEU A 128 17.61 11.40 11.16
N ALA A 129 17.55 12.37 10.24
CA ALA A 129 16.37 13.21 10.08
C ALA A 129 15.16 12.39 9.58
N ALA A 130 15.39 11.45 8.65
CA ALA A 130 14.36 10.52 8.21
C ALA A 130 13.84 9.66 9.38
N TRP A 131 14.75 9.15 10.22
CA TRP A 131 14.38 8.40 11.42
C TRP A 131 13.54 9.21 12.41
N PHE A 132 13.88 10.48 12.64
CA PHE A 132 13.08 11.36 13.49
C PHE A 132 11.68 11.59 12.93
N VAL A 133 11.53 11.74 11.62
CA VAL A 133 10.22 11.85 10.98
C VAL A 133 9.40 10.59 11.20
N LEU A 134 9.96 9.40 10.93
CA LEU A 134 9.27 8.12 11.16
C LEU A 134 8.81 7.98 12.62
N ARG A 135 9.73 8.16 13.58
CA ARG A 135 9.44 8.06 15.03
C ARG A 135 8.38 9.04 15.52
N ARG A 136 8.26 10.20 14.89
CA ARG A 136 7.24 11.20 15.24
C ARG A 136 5.87 10.88 14.63
N ARG A 137 5.83 10.16 13.51
CA ARG A 137 4.62 9.97 12.70
C ARG A 137 4.04 8.56 12.78
N MET A 138 4.80 7.61 13.32
CA MET A 138 4.46 6.19 13.38
C MET A 138 4.61 5.61 14.78
N PRO A 139 3.76 4.65 15.18
CA PRO A 139 4.00 3.83 16.36
C PRO A 139 5.31 3.04 16.25
N PRO A 140 6.00 2.74 17.37
CA PRO A 140 7.23 1.95 17.37
C PRO A 140 7.10 0.60 16.66
N GLU A 141 6.03 -0.14 16.89
CA GLU A 141 5.78 -1.45 16.30
C GLU A 141 5.65 -1.41 14.77
N ASP A 142 5.16 -0.30 14.21
CA ASP A 142 5.08 -0.09 12.77
C ASP A 142 6.45 0.24 12.18
N ILE A 143 7.34 0.86 12.96
CA ILE A 143 8.73 1.11 12.58
C ILE A 143 9.52 -0.20 12.59
N ASP A 144 9.32 -1.04 13.60
CA ASP A 144 9.97 -2.35 13.70
C ASP A 144 9.59 -3.24 12.50
N MET A 145 8.33 -3.20 12.07
CA MET A 145 7.88 -3.88 10.85
C MET A 145 8.63 -3.41 9.60
N LEU A 146 8.89 -2.10 9.45
CA LEU A 146 9.71 -1.61 8.33
C LEU A 146 11.14 -2.14 8.42
N CYS A 147 11.71 -2.18 9.63
CA CYS A 147 13.05 -2.74 9.86
C CYS A 147 13.13 -4.22 9.47
N GLU A 148 12.16 -5.04 9.90
CA GLU A 148 12.07 -6.46 9.55
C GLU A 148 12.00 -6.66 8.03
N ILE A 149 11.20 -5.85 7.33
CA ILE A 149 11.13 -5.89 5.86
C ILE A 149 12.51 -5.56 5.24
N TRP A 150 13.22 -4.54 5.73
CA TRP A 150 14.56 -4.22 5.23
C TRP A 150 15.63 -5.24 5.62
N GLU A 151 15.49 -5.95 6.74
CA GLU A 151 16.40 -7.04 7.08
C GLU A 151 16.28 -8.19 6.07
N GLU A 152 15.06 -8.51 5.64
CA GLU A 152 14.80 -9.56 4.65
C GLU A 152 15.06 -9.10 3.20
N TYR A 153 14.77 -7.82 2.91
CA TYR A 153 14.87 -7.18 1.60
C TYR A 153 15.68 -5.86 1.67
N PRO A 154 17.02 -5.90 1.85
CA PRO A 154 17.84 -4.71 2.15
C PRO A 154 17.76 -3.56 1.15
N GLU A 155 17.60 -3.88 -0.14
CA GLU A 155 17.57 -2.89 -1.23
C GLU A 155 16.14 -2.49 -1.63
N CYS A 156 15.12 -2.86 -0.85
CA CYS A 156 13.75 -2.54 -1.23
C CYS A 156 13.36 -1.10 -0.88
N ILE A 157 12.49 -0.55 -1.73
CA ILE A 157 11.69 0.62 -1.43
C ILE A 157 10.34 0.12 -0.90
N ILE A 158 9.93 0.69 0.23
CA ILE A 158 8.65 0.42 0.87
C ILE A 158 7.77 1.65 0.70
N GLU A 159 6.63 1.49 0.03
CA GLU A 159 5.56 2.49 0.02
C GLU A 159 4.54 2.17 1.10
N PHE A 160 4.21 3.17 1.93
CA PHE A 160 3.29 2.97 3.03
C PHE A 160 2.53 4.25 3.41
N SER A 161 1.40 4.06 4.08
CA SER A 161 0.67 5.13 4.76
C SER A 161 0.49 4.77 6.21
N THR A 162 0.58 5.77 7.09
CA THR A 162 0.25 5.61 8.51
C THR A 162 -0.93 6.49 8.88
N TYR A 163 -1.86 5.94 9.66
CA TYR A 163 -3.12 6.57 10.02
C TYR A 163 -3.16 6.88 11.51
N ARG A 164 -3.58 8.09 11.88
CA ARG A 164 -3.54 8.52 13.29
C ARG A 164 -4.73 7.97 14.06
N GLY A 165 -4.46 7.29 15.18
CA GLY A 165 -5.49 6.84 16.13
C GLY A 165 -6.43 5.77 15.59
N ARG A 166 -6.00 5.03 14.55
CA ARG A 166 -6.78 3.95 13.94
C ARG A 166 -5.87 2.78 13.64
N HIS A 167 -6.31 1.60 14.04
CA HIS A 167 -5.73 0.34 13.63
C HIS A 167 -6.56 -0.24 12.48
N LEU A 168 -5.87 -0.65 11.42
CA LEU A 168 -6.42 -1.06 10.14
C LEU A 168 -5.71 -2.31 9.64
N GLY A 169 -6.30 -2.97 8.65
CA GLY A 169 -5.70 -4.11 7.97
C GLY A 169 -5.62 -5.37 8.84
N ILE A 170 -5.07 -6.43 8.25
CA ILE A 170 -5.06 -7.77 8.82
C ILE A 170 -4.24 -7.91 10.11
N MET A 171 -3.28 -7.02 10.34
CA MET A 171 -2.44 -7.03 11.55
C MET A 171 -2.96 -6.08 12.63
N ASN A 172 -4.08 -5.37 12.39
CA ASN A 172 -4.63 -4.37 13.29
C ASN A 172 -3.58 -3.32 13.70
N ARG A 173 -2.93 -2.69 12.72
CA ARG A 173 -1.88 -1.69 12.93
C ARG A 173 -2.19 -0.35 12.27
N SER A 174 -1.48 0.70 12.63
CA SER A 174 -1.72 2.04 12.08
C SER A 174 -1.12 2.23 10.69
N THR A 175 -0.12 1.43 10.33
CA THR A 175 0.54 1.49 9.02
C THR A 175 0.03 0.42 8.06
N ILE A 176 -0.21 0.81 6.81
CA ILE A 176 -0.53 -0.07 5.69
C ILE A 176 0.61 0.00 4.68
N ILE A 177 1.14 -1.16 4.30
CA ILE A 177 2.13 -1.32 3.25
C ILE A 177 1.42 -1.45 1.91
N TRP A 178 1.69 -0.52 1.00
CA TRP A 178 1.10 -0.50 -0.33
C TRP A 178 1.93 -1.26 -1.35
N GLU A 179 3.25 -1.13 -1.25
CA GLU A 179 4.18 -1.78 -2.15
C GLU A 179 5.52 -2.02 -1.45
N VAL A 180 6.16 -3.13 -1.77
CA VAL A 180 7.57 -3.38 -1.50
C VAL A 180 8.21 -3.79 -2.81
N ARG A 181 9.17 -2.99 -3.30
CA ARG A 181 9.78 -3.17 -4.62
C ARG A 181 11.29 -3.09 -4.54
N SER A 182 11.98 -3.92 -5.32
CA SER A 182 13.42 -3.78 -5.53
C SER A 182 13.64 -3.11 -6.89
N TYR A 183 14.00 -1.83 -6.92
CA TYR A 183 14.45 -1.25 -8.18
C TYR A 183 15.80 -1.86 -8.53
N ILE A 184 15.85 -2.59 -9.65
CA ILE A 184 17.13 -2.78 -10.33
C ILE A 184 17.48 -1.41 -10.90
N LEU A 185 18.38 -0.70 -10.22
CA LEU A 185 19.18 0.31 -10.88
C LEU A 185 20.02 -0.45 -11.91
N LEU A 186 19.61 -0.42 -13.17
CA LEU A 186 20.41 -0.80 -14.33
C LEU A 186 21.53 0.25 -14.53
N ILE A 187 22.35 0.50 -13.50
CA ILE A 187 23.59 1.28 -13.62
C ILE A 187 24.70 0.28 -14.02
N GLY A 188 24.54 -0.32 -15.20
CA GLY A 188 25.49 -1.30 -15.71
C GLY A 188 25.42 -1.57 -17.22
N ALA A 189 24.38 -1.11 -17.92
CA ALA A 189 24.22 -1.34 -19.36
C ALA A 189 24.67 -0.17 -20.25
N LEU A 190 25.30 0.88 -19.70
CA LEU A 190 25.69 2.08 -20.48
C LEU A 190 27.14 2.56 -20.28
N LEU A 191 28.05 1.75 -19.69
CA LEU A 191 29.45 2.17 -19.47
C LEU A 191 30.53 1.15 -19.89
N THR A 192 30.27 0.28 -20.87
CA THR A 192 31.33 -0.53 -21.52
C THR A 192 31.23 -0.55 -23.05
N SER A 193 30.93 0.59 -23.67
CA SER A 193 31.19 0.81 -25.10
C SER A 193 31.97 2.10 -25.32
N TYR A 194 33.07 2.25 -24.59
CA TYR A 194 34.22 3.04 -25.03
C TYR A 194 35.46 2.19 -24.79
N GLY A 195 36.04 1.69 -25.87
CA GLY A 195 37.20 0.80 -25.82
C GLY A 195 37.53 0.18 -27.17
N TRP A 196 38.01 1.05 -28.08
CA TRP A 196 38.71 0.79 -29.35
C TRP A 196 37.88 0.28 -30.53
#